data_AF-A0A219B6G7-F1
#
_entry.id   AF-A0A219B6G7-F1
#
_cell.length_a   1.000
_cell.length_b   1.000
_cell.length_c   1.000
_cell.angle_alpha   90.00
_cell.angle_beta   90.00
_cell.angle_gamma   90.00
#
_symmetry.space_group_name_H-M   'P 1'
#
loop_
_entity.id
_entity.type
_entity.pdbx_description
1 polymer ?
#
loop_
_entity_poly.entity_id
_entity_poly.type
_entity_poly.pdbx_seq_one_letter_code
_entity_poly.pdbx_strand_id
1 'polypeptide(L)'
;MKLQNSDYAHFFFDDYDLEAQLIAIQGFLDRSREDEDKEATRIKALARRAEEIGDDQLVGMYTLTVHASVYSDAARSAAAVGMLAPFVENLFTGIFRGIGEEEGDYLGSDKDSKRSKLSRAHFWNPHFSFTSREVKTSLVDGIVQLAEAAKLTSRLPADTRKVLEALFEYRNGMLHNGFEWPPERREKFADRIRNWDTSWFISAVSGGKPWVWYMSDVFISRILAFIDEVIEAAGQHAHELYFPDHLASG
;
A
#
# COMPACT_ATOMS: atom_id res chain seq x y z
N MET A 1 -5.31 -31.94 8.97
CA MET A 1 -4.85 -30.53 8.95
C MET A 1 -5.99 -29.73 8.35
N LYS A 2 -6.54 -28.72 9.04
CA LYS A 2 -7.65 -27.91 8.52
C LYS A 2 -7.03 -26.73 7.76
N LEU A 3 -7.39 -26.56 6.50
CA LEU A 3 -6.94 -25.42 5.68
C LEU A 3 -7.50 -24.12 6.27
N GLN A 4 -6.70 -23.06 6.23
CA GLN A 4 -7.08 -21.70 6.58
C GLN A 4 -7.55 -20.94 5.34
N ASN A 5 -8.26 -19.83 5.53
CA ASN A 5 -8.72 -19.01 4.40
C ASN A 5 -7.54 -18.52 3.55
N SER A 6 -6.41 -18.15 4.14
CA SER A 6 -5.17 -17.85 3.40
C SER A 6 -4.75 -18.96 2.43
N ASP A 7 -4.93 -20.24 2.79
CA ASP A 7 -4.64 -21.37 1.90
C ASP A 7 -5.59 -21.38 0.69
N TYR A 8 -6.87 -21.08 0.90
CA TYR A 8 -7.85 -20.97 -0.18
C TYR A 8 -7.62 -19.73 -1.06
N ALA A 9 -6.95 -18.69 -0.56
CA ALA A 9 -6.64 -17.51 -1.39
C ALA A 9 -5.70 -17.85 -2.54
N HIS A 10 -4.81 -18.84 -2.38
CA HIS A 10 -3.93 -19.34 -3.45
C HIS A 10 -4.69 -19.86 -4.67
N PHE A 11 -5.96 -20.23 -4.51
CA PHE A 11 -6.82 -20.62 -5.62
C PHE A 11 -6.92 -19.54 -6.71
N PHE A 12 -6.76 -18.25 -6.37
CA PHE A 12 -6.80 -17.17 -7.36
C PHE A 12 -5.44 -16.81 -7.98
N PHE A 13 -4.35 -17.48 -7.57
CA PHE A 13 -3.00 -17.11 -7.96
C PHE A 13 -2.20 -18.29 -8.50
N ASP A 14 -2.27 -18.51 -9.83
CA ASP A 14 -1.49 -19.56 -10.49
C ASP A 14 -0.08 -19.11 -10.94
N ASP A 15 0.12 -17.81 -11.14
CA ASP A 15 1.31 -17.30 -11.83
C ASP A 15 2.41 -16.75 -10.90
N TYR A 16 2.11 -16.52 -9.61
CA TYR A 16 3.02 -15.82 -8.70
C TYR A 16 2.97 -16.37 -7.28
N ASP A 17 4.14 -16.55 -6.69
CA ASP A 17 4.30 -16.86 -5.27
C ASP A 17 4.20 -15.57 -4.45
N LEU A 18 2.98 -15.23 -4.01
CA LEU A 18 2.71 -14.04 -3.20
C LEU A 18 3.30 -14.15 -1.79
N GLU A 19 3.32 -15.36 -1.23
CA GLU A 19 3.84 -15.60 0.12
C GLU A 19 5.35 -15.33 0.15
N ALA A 20 6.11 -15.90 -0.79
CA ALA A 20 7.54 -15.66 -0.90
C ALA A 20 7.87 -14.18 -1.14
N GLN A 21 7.06 -13.48 -1.95
CA GLN A 21 7.21 -12.04 -2.16
C GLN A 21 6.96 -11.25 -0.88
N LEU A 22 5.89 -11.55 -0.14
CA LEU A 22 5.56 -10.87 1.11
C LEU A 22 6.63 -11.09 2.17
N ILE A 23 7.12 -12.33 2.32
CA ILE A 23 8.24 -12.68 3.22
C ILE A 23 9.49 -11.87 2.87
N ALA A 24 9.81 -11.75 1.57
CA ALA A 24 10.97 -10.98 1.12
C ALA A 24 10.82 -9.47 1.43
N ILE A 25 9.62 -8.92 1.22
CA ILE A 25 9.29 -7.52 1.53
C ILE A 25 9.40 -7.26 3.02
N GLN A 26 8.74 -8.08 3.86
CA GLN A 26 8.79 -7.99 5.32
C GLN A 26 10.24 -8.05 5.82
N GLY A 27 11.00 -9.04 5.36
CA GLY A 27 12.40 -9.18 5.74
C GLY A 27 13.28 -7.99 5.33
N PHE A 28 13.00 -7.34 4.18
CA PHE A 28 13.69 -6.11 3.82
C PHE A 28 13.31 -4.95 4.75
N LEU A 29 12.02 -4.76 5.01
CA LEU A 29 11.52 -3.67 5.86
C LEU A 29 12.06 -3.78 7.28
N ASP A 30 12.08 -4.98 7.85
CA ASP A 30 12.64 -5.23 9.19
C ASP A 30 14.13 -4.84 9.26
N ARG A 31 14.94 -5.29 8.29
CA ARG A 31 16.36 -4.90 8.23
C ARG A 31 16.55 -3.39 8.04
N SER A 32 15.73 -2.77 7.17
CA SER A 32 15.79 -1.32 6.94
C SER A 32 15.48 -0.55 8.22
N ARG A 33 14.56 -1.04 9.04
CA ARG A 33 14.18 -0.46 10.33
C ARG A 33 15.29 -0.59 11.35
N GLU A 34 15.92 -1.76 11.45
CA GLU A 34 17.09 -1.94 12.32
C GLU A 34 18.23 -0.97 11.97
N ASP A 35 18.43 -0.69 10.68
CA ASP A 35 19.45 0.27 10.24
C ASP A 35 19.06 1.72 10.51
N GLU A 36 17.77 2.06 10.45
CA GLU A 36 17.23 3.35 10.91
C GLU A 36 17.47 3.56 12.40
N ASP A 37 17.18 2.56 13.25
CA ASP A 37 17.39 2.62 14.70
C ASP A 37 18.87 2.85 15.05
N LYS A 38 19.78 2.21 14.32
CA LYS A 38 21.24 2.41 14.47
C LYS A 38 21.64 3.83 14.07
N GLU A 39 21.11 4.36 12.97
CA GLU A 39 21.38 5.73 12.52
C GLU A 39 20.85 6.76 13.53
N ALA A 40 19.60 6.61 13.98
CA ALA A 40 18.97 7.47 14.97
C ALA A 40 19.75 7.48 16.29
N THR A 41 20.25 6.34 16.74
CA THR A 41 21.10 6.23 17.93
C THR A 41 22.41 7.02 17.77
N ARG A 42 23.05 6.94 16.59
CA ARG A 42 24.27 7.70 16.30
C ARG A 42 24.02 9.21 16.27
N ILE A 43 22.92 9.65 15.66
CA ILE A 43 22.53 11.07 15.60
C ILE A 43 22.30 11.61 17.01
N LYS A 44 21.56 10.88 17.86
CA LYS A 44 21.34 11.26 19.28
C LYS A 44 22.64 11.36 20.06
N ALA A 45 23.56 10.42 19.88
CA ALA A 45 24.86 10.46 20.53
C ALA A 45 25.71 11.66 20.07
N LEU A 46 25.66 12.01 18.79
CA LEU A 46 26.35 13.17 18.24
C LEU A 46 25.76 14.49 18.76
N ALA A 47 24.43 14.59 18.82
CA ALA A 47 23.72 15.73 19.41
C ALA A 47 24.17 15.99 20.85
N ARG A 48 24.14 14.95 21.69
CA ARG A 48 24.56 15.03 23.09
C ARG A 48 26.02 15.50 23.24
N ARG A 49 26.92 14.98 22.42
CA ARG A 49 28.34 15.40 22.45
C ARG A 49 28.54 16.85 22.01
N ALA A 50 27.78 17.31 21.01
CA ALA A 50 27.82 18.70 20.57
C ALA A 50 27.33 19.65 21.68
N GLU A 51 26.26 19.28 22.40
CA GLU A 51 25.74 20.04 23.55
C GLU A 51 26.72 20.08 24.73
N GLU A 52 27.36 18.95 25.07
CA GLU A 52 28.27 18.86 26.22
C GLU A 52 29.57 19.65 26.02
N ILE A 53 30.10 19.68 24.80
CA ILE A 53 31.42 20.27 24.50
C ILE A 53 31.29 21.72 24.01
N GLY A 54 30.18 22.07 23.35
CA GLY A 54 29.98 23.41 22.76
C GLY A 54 30.94 23.72 21.61
N ASP A 55 31.48 22.69 20.95
CA ASP A 55 32.45 22.83 19.86
C ASP A 55 31.75 23.04 18.51
N ASP A 56 32.12 24.11 17.81
CA ASP A 56 31.52 24.51 16.53
C ASP A 56 31.65 23.44 15.44
N GLN A 57 32.75 22.67 15.44
CA GLN A 57 32.93 21.59 14.48
C GLN A 57 31.95 20.44 14.75
N LEU A 58 31.75 20.04 16.00
CA LEU A 58 30.77 19.02 16.39
C LEU A 58 29.33 19.47 16.10
N VAL A 59 28.99 20.75 16.33
CA VAL A 59 27.69 21.32 15.96
C VAL A 59 27.47 21.27 14.45
N GLY A 60 28.50 21.61 13.67
CA GLY A 60 28.46 21.50 12.20
C GLY A 60 28.27 20.07 11.73
N MET A 61 28.99 19.10 12.31
CA MET A 61 28.84 17.68 12.00
C MET A 61 27.43 17.17 12.35
N TYR A 62 26.89 17.55 13.50
CA TYR A 62 25.52 17.21 13.89
C TYR A 62 24.51 17.72 12.87
N THR A 63 24.59 19.00 12.51
CA THR A 63 23.68 19.63 11.54
C THR A 63 23.72 18.93 10.19
N LEU A 64 24.92 18.64 9.66
CA LEU A 64 25.08 17.89 8.41
C LEU A 64 24.50 16.47 8.50
N THR A 65 24.68 15.80 9.64
CA THR A 65 24.16 14.43 9.84
C THR A 65 22.64 14.41 9.89
N VAL A 66 22.01 15.38 10.56
CA VAL A 66 20.55 15.54 10.55
C VAL A 66 20.02 15.86 9.16
N HIS A 67 20.70 16.74 8.41
CA HIS A 67 20.32 17.00 7.02
C HIS A 67 20.45 15.76 6.13
N ALA A 68 21.47 14.93 6.34
CA ALA A 68 21.65 13.68 5.59
C ALA A 68 20.57 12.64 5.96
N SER A 69 20.19 12.53 7.23
CA SER A 69 19.21 11.54 7.68
C SER A 69 17.82 11.77 7.06
N VAL A 70 17.45 13.03 6.81
CA VAL A 70 16.24 13.40 6.05
C VAL A 70 16.18 12.68 4.70
N TYR A 71 17.30 12.52 4.00
CA TYR A 71 17.36 11.80 2.73
C TYR A 71 17.44 10.28 2.91
N SER A 72 18.09 9.79 3.97
CA SER A 72 18.06 8.38 4.35
C SER A 72 16.62 7.90 4.57
N ASP A 73 15.81 8.65 5.32
CA ASP A 73 14.41 8.31 5.62
C ASP A 73 13.53 8.38 4.35
N ALA A 74 13.83 9.31 3.45
CA ALA A 74 13.16 9.39 2.14
C ALA A 74 13.48 8.18 1.28
N ALA A 75 14.74 7.74 1.25
CA ALA A 75 15.17 6.56 0.52
C ALA A 75 14.52 5.28 1.08
N ARG A 76 14.45 5.12 2.41
CA ARG A 76 13.73 4.01 3.05
C ARG A 76 12.26 4.01 2.68
N SER A 77 11.60 5.16 2.76
CA SER A 77 10.20 5.31 2.36
C SER A 77 9.98 5.00 0.87
N ALA A 78 10.90 5.42 0.00
CA ALA A 78 10.85 5.13 -1.43
C ALA A 78 11.00 3.63 -1.71
N ALA A 79 11.90 2.95 -1.00
CA ALA A 79 12.05 1.50 -1.09
C ALA A 79 10.78 0.78 -0.59
N ALA A 80 10.26 1.18 0.57
CA ALA A 80 9.05 0.61 1.15
C ALA A 80 7.85 0.76 0.21
N VAL A 81 7.54 1.98 -0.24
CA VAL A 81 6.41 2.22 -1.14
C VAL A 81 6.62 1.58 -2.51
N GLY A 82 7.87 1.51 -2.97
CA GLY A 82 8.25 0.88 -4.24
C GLY A 82 8.03 -0.63 -4.26
N MET A 83 8.01 -1.29 -3.11
CA MET A 83 7.68 -2.71 -2.99
C MET A 83 6.21 -2.95 -2.62
N LEU A 84 5.69 -2.19 -1.65
CA LEU A 84 4.33 -2.40 -1.12
C LEU A 84 3.24 -2.04 -2.14
N ALA A 85 3.39 -0.93 -2.88
CA ALA A 85 2.35 -0.52 -3.82
C ALA A 85 2.19 -1.50 -5.00
N PRO A 86 3.26 -1.95 -5.69
CA PRO A 86 3.12 -2.99 -6.71
C PRO A 86 2.61 -4.32 -6.16
N PHE A 87 3.00 -4.69 -4.93
CA PHE A 87 2.48 -5.91 -4.29
C PHE A 87 0.96 -5.84 -4.10
N VAL A 88 0.45 -4.75 -3.52
CA VAL A 88 -0.99 -4.54 -3.32
C VAL A 88 -1.75 -4.47 -4.64
N GLU A 89 -1.19 -3.81 -5.65
CA GLU A 89 -1.76 -3.77 -7.01
C GLU A 89 -1.86 -5.16 -7.63
N ASN A 90 -0.80 -5.97 -7.53
CA ASN A 90 -0.78 -7.35 -8.03
C ASN A 90 -1.73 -8.25 -7.25
N LEU A 91 -1.84 -8.06 -5.93
CA LEU A 91 -2.77 -8.80 -5.09
C LEU A 91 -4.21 -8.63 -5.58
N PHE A 92 -4.69 -7.39 -5.74
CA PHE A 92 -6.03 -7.15 -6.26
C PHE A 92 -6.20 -7.59 -7.71
N THR A 93 -5.19 -7.38 -8.55
CA THR A 93 -5.23 -7.82 -9.95
C THR A 93 -5.37 -9.34 -10.05
N GLY A 94 -4.62 -10.10 -9.25
CA GLY A 94 -4.71 -11.56 -9.19
C GLY A 94 -6.05 -12.04 -8.68
N ILE A 95 -6.57 -11.48 -7.57
CA ILE A 95 -7.88 -11.83 -7.02
C ILE A 95 -8.97 -11.66 -8.09
N PHE A 96 -9.05 -10.49 -8.72
CA PHE A 96 -10.12 -10.22 -9.68
C PHE A 96 -9.97 -11.01 -10.98
N ARG A 97 -8.74 -11.30 -11.40
CA ARG A 97 -8.50 -12.20 -12.53
C ARG A 97 -8.96 -13.63 -12.21
N GLY A 98 -8.57 -14.19 -11.08
CA GLY A 98 -8.94 -15.55 -10.67
C GLY A 98 -10.46 -15.71 -10.52
N ILE A 99 -11.14 -14.72 -9.92
CA ILE A 99 -12.62 -14.71 -9.87
C ILE A 99 -13.21 -14.68 -11.29
N GLY A 100 -12.64 -13.87 -12.20
CA GLY A 100 -13.13 -13.79 -13.57
C GLY A 100 -12.96 -15.07 -14.39
N GLU A 101 -11.86 -15.79 -14.17
CA GLU A 101 -11.59 -17.10 -14.79
C GLU A 101 -12.60 -18.15 -14.34
N GLU A 102 -12.88 -18.21 -13.04
CA GLU A 102 -13.80 -19.20 -12.44
C GLU A 102 -15.27 -18.90 -12.73
N GLU A 103 -15.67 -17.63 -12.74
CA GLU A 103 -17.04 -17.24 -13.04
C GLU A 103 -17.35 -17.21 -14.55
N GLY A 104 -16.39 -17.59 -15.41
CA GLY A 104 -16.58 -17.72 -16.85
C GLY A 104 -17.08 -16.44 -17.52
N ASP A 105 -16.63 -15.27 -17.05
CA ASP A 105 -17.13 -13.93 -17.44
C ASP A 105 -18.64 -13.70 -17.23
N TYR A 106 -19.33 -14.55 -16.46
CA TYR A 106 -20.77 -14.42 -16.23
C TYR A 106 -21.13 -13.14 -15.46
N LEU A 107 -20.29 -12.64 -14.54
CA LEU A 107 -20.48 -11.32 -13.92
C LEU A 107 -20.30 -10.15 -14.91
N GLY A 108 -19.53 -10.33 -15.99
CA GLY A 108 -19.54 -9.42 -17.14
C GLY A 108 -20.88 -9.39 -17.90
N SER A 109 -21.82 -10.26 -17.51
CA SER A 109 -23.17 -10.39 -18.07
C SER A 109 -24.26 -9.79 -17.18
N ASP A 110 -23.95 -9.38 -15.94
CA ASP A 110 -24.90 -8.62 -15.13
C ASP A 110 -25.17 -7.28 -15.83
N LYS A 111 -26.32 -7.20 -16.50
CA LYS A 111 -26.71 -6.04 -17.31
C LYS A 111 -26.86 -4.78 -16.47
N ASP A 112 -26.98 -4.90 -15.15
CA ASP A 112 -27.19 -3.76 -14.28
C ASP A 112 -25.89 -3.18 -13.71
N SER A 113 -24.78 -3.93 -13.75
CA SER A 113 -23.46 -3.43 -13.38
C SER A 113 -22.98 -2.36 -14.38
N LYS A 114 -22.40 -1.27 -13.85
CA LYS A 114 -21.84 -0.19 -14.69
C LYS A 114 -20.66 -0.66 -15.55
N ARG A 115 -19.90 -1.65 -15.09
CA ARG A 115 -18.75 -2.23 -15.82
C ARG A 115 -19.22 -3.04 -17.04
N SER A 116 -20.29 -3.84 -16.89
CA SER A 116 -20.81 -4.74 -17.92
C SER A 116 -21.33 -4.02 -19.18
N LYS A 117 -21.85 -2.80 -19.03
CA LYS A 117 -22.40 -2.01 -20.15
C LYS A 117 -21.33 -1.47 -21.11
N LEU A 118 -20.08 -1.34 -20.66
CA LEU A 118 -19.07 -0.52 -21.34
C LEU A 118 -17.83 -1.29 -21.79
N SER A 119 -17.53 -2.48 -21.25
CA SER A 119 -16.41 -3.30 -21.76
C SER A 119 -16.42 -4.74 -21.24
N ARG A 120 -16.55 -5.72 -22.15
CA ARG A 120 -16.26 -7.13 -21.84
C ARG A 120 -14.74 -7.36 -21.68
N ALA A 121 -13.91 -6.75 -22.52
CA ALA A 121 -12.47 -7.02 -22.57
C ALA A 121 -11.66 -6.47 -21.38
N HIS A 122 -12.20 -5.51 -20.63
CA HIS A 122 -11.53 -4.90 -19.48
C HIS A 122 -12.30 -5.09 -18.18
N PHE A 123 -13.33 -5.95 -18.18
CA PHE A 123 -14.23 -6.08 -17.04
C PHE A 123 -13.47 -6.40 -15.76
N TRP A 124 -12.57 -7.38 -15.77
CA TRP A 124 -11.79 -7.81 -14.61
C TRP A 124 -10.50 -7.04 -14.35
N ASN A 125 -10.22 -5.98 -15.13
CA ASN A 125 -8.99 -5.21 -14.95
C ASN A 125 -9.20 -4.05 -13.95
N PRO A 126 -8.55 -4.06 -12.77
CA PRO A 126 -8.74 -3.04 -11.74
C PRO A 126 -8.15 -1.68 -12.11
N HIS A 127 -7.31 -1.58 -13.14
CA HIS A 127 -6.75 -0.30 -13.59
C HIS A 127 -7.80 0.62 -14.21
N PHE A 128 -8.93 0.06 -14.64
CA PHE A 128 -10.03 0.80 -15.23
C PHE A 128 -11.19 0.91 -14.26
N SER A 129 -11.78 2.10 -14.22
CA SER A 129 -13.04 2.40 -13.55
C SER A 129 -14.05 2.92 -14.57
N PHE A 130 -15.32 2.65 -14.32
CA PHE A 130 -16.40 2.91 -15.26
C PHE A 130 -17.39 3.89 -14.65
N THR A 131 -17.63 5.00 -15.34
CA THR A 131 -18.68 5.95 -14.99
C THR A 131 -19.85 5.80 -15.96
N SER A 132 -20.94 6.55 -15.75
CA SER A 132 -22.06 6.56 -16.70
C SER A 132 -21.71 7.16 -18.07
N ARG A 133 -20.56 7.83 -18.21
CA ARG A 133 -20.19 8.60 -19.40
C ARG A 133 -18.87 8.17 -20.05
N GLU A 134 -17.94 7.64 -19.26
CA GLU A 134 -16.57 7.36 -19.71
C GLU A 134 -15.90 6.26 -18.89
N VAL A 135 -14.86 5.66 -19.49
CA VAL A 135 -13.89 4.77 -18.84
C VAL A 135 -12.69 5.62 -18.40
N LYS A 136 -12.27 5.46 -17.14
CA LYS A 136 -11.13 6.17 -16.56
C LYS A 136 -10.06 5.21 -16.08
N THR A 137 -8.80 5.58 -16.25
CA THR A 137 -7.68 4.90 -15.58
C THR A 137 -7.62 5.37 -14.12
N SER A 138 -8.14 4.56 -13.21
CA SER A 138 -8.15 4.81 -11.77
C SER A 138 -8.13 3.47 -11.05
N LEU A 139 -6.95 3.08 -10.56
CA LEU A 139 -6.76 1.78 -9.90
C LEU A 139 -7.64 1.65 -8.65
N VAL A 140 -7.66 2.68 -7.79
CA VAL A 140 -8.47 2.68 -6.57
C VAL A 140 -9.96 2.51 -6.88
N ASP A 141 -10.48 3.29 -7.83
CA ASP A 141 -11.90 3.21 -8.17
C ASP A 141 -12.24 1.90 -8.88
N GLY A 142 -11.33 1.37 -9.70
CA GLY A 142 -11.51 0.08 -10.35
C GLY A 142 -11.51 -1.07 -9.35
N ILE A 143 -10.62 -1.06 -8.35
CA ILE A 143 -10.63 -2.02 -7.23
C ILE A 143 -11.96 -1.96 -6.48
N VAL A 144 -12.43 -0.77 -6.10
CA VAL A 144 -13.69 -0.62 -5.35
C VAL A 144 -14.89 -1.12 -6.16
N GLN A 145 -14.94 -0.80 -7.46
CA GLN A 145 -16.02 -1.28 -8.34
C GLN A 145 -15.99 -2.80 -8.53
N LEU A 146 -14.80 -3.39 -8.65
CA LEU A 146 -14.66 -4.84 -8.78
C LEU A 146 -14.98 -5.56 -7.49
N ALA A 147 -14.61 -5.01 -6.33
CA ALA A 147 -15.00 -5.56 -5.05
C ALA A 147 -16.54 -5.61 -4.88
N GLU A 148 -17.25 -4.59 -5.38
CA GLU A 148 -18.72 -4.57 -5.39
C GLU A 148 -19.28 -5.64 -6.34
N ALA A 149 -18.78 -5.69 -7.58
CA ALA A 149 -19.22 -6.64 -8.59
C ALA A 149 -18.98 -8.10 -8.17
N ALA A 150 -17.82 -8.38 -7.56
CA ALA A 150 -17.43 -9.69 -7.05
C ALA A 150 -18.03 -9.99 -5.65
N LYS A 151 -18.86 -9.10 -5.08
CA LYS A 151 -19.45 -9.27 -3.73
C LYS A 151 -18.40 -9.49 -2.64
N LEU A 152 -17.24 -8.87 -2.79
CA LEU A 152 -16.14 -8.87 -1.82
C LEU A 152 -16.21 -7.68 -0.85
N THR A 153 -16.96 -6.61 -1.18
CA THR A 153 -16.98 -5.36 -0.40
C THR A 153 -17.23 -5.57 1.10
N SER A 154 -18.13 -6.47 1.49
CA SER A 154 -18.45 -6.72 2.90
C SER A 154 -17.38 -7.51 3.66
N ARG A 155 -16.45 -8.16 2.95
CA ARG A 155 -15.34 -8.93 3.53
C ARG A 155 -14.05 -8.10 3.62
N LEU A 156 -13.92 -7.09 2.76
CA LEU A 156 -12.76 -6.21 2.75
C LEU A 156 -12.72 -5.27 3.96
N PRO A 157 -11.53 -4.80 4.39
CA PRO A 157 -11.39 -3.81 5.45
C PRO A 157 -12.22 -2.54 5.21
N ALA A 158 -12.83 -2.01 6.27
CA ALA A 158 -13.69 -0.82 6.15
C ALA A 158 -12.94 0.44 5.65
N ASP A 159 -11.61 0.47 5.82
CA ASP A 159 -10.72 1.54 5.39
C ASP A 159 -10.00 1.24 4.06
N THR A 160 -10.37 0.18 3.32
CA THR A 160 -9.75 -0.20 2.03
C THR A 160 -9.47 0.98 1.12
N ARG A 161 -10.48 1.83 0.86
CA ARG A 161 -10.31 2.99 -0.01
C ARG A 161 -9.23 3.95 0.52
N LYS A 162 -9.22 4.22 1.82
CA LYS A 162 -8.26 5.16 2.43
C LYS A 162 -6.83 4.64 2.32
N VAL A 163 -6.62 3.35 2.63
CA VAL A 163 -5.29 2.72 2.52
C VAL A 163 -4.78 2.76 1.08
N LEU A 164 -5.62 2.40 0.11
CA LEU A 164 -5.25 2.42 -1.30
C LEU A 164 -4.96 3.83 -1.82
N GLU A 165 -5.80 4.81 -1.48
CA GLU A 165 -5.57 6.22 -1.87
C GLU A 165 -4.25 6.74 -1.29
N ALA A 166 -4.01 6.54 0.01
CA ALA A 166 -2.78 6.95 0.66
C ALA A 166 -1.54 6.29 0.06
N LEU A 167 -1.59 4.97 -0.17
CA LEU A 167 -0.48 4.18 -0.71
C LEU A 167 -0.12 4.62 -2.14
N PHE A 168 -1.10 4.68 -3.04
CA PHE A 168 -0.83 4.98 -4.44
C PHE A 168 -0.57 6.47 -4.68
N GLU A 169 -1.21 7.38 -3.93
CA GLU A 169 -0.90 8.81 -4.03
C GLU A 169 0.53 9.09 -3.56
N TYR A 170 0.95 8.49 -2.44
CA TYR A 170 2.32 8.63 -1.95
C TYR A 170 3.34 7.99 -2.90
N ARG A 171 3.08 6.78 -3.40
CA ARG A 171 3.93 6.11 -4.40
C ARG A 171 4.17 6.99 -5.62
N ASN A 172 3.10 7.60 -6.14
CA ASN A 172 3.20 8.47 -7.30
C ASN A 172 3.98 9.74 -6.98
N GLY A 173 3.76 10.33 -5.80
CA GLY A 173 4.55 11.47 -5.34
C GLY A 173 6.03 11.14 -5.30
N MET A 174 6.40 10.04 -4.61
CA MET A 174 7.77 9.65 -4.36
C MET A 174 8.51 9.23 -5.63
N LEU A 175 7.90 8.36 -6.45
CA LEU A 175 8.59 7.79 -7.62
C LEU A 175 8.62 8.72 -8.84
N HIS A 176 7.75 9.74 -8.90
CA HIS A 176 7.78 10.72 -9.99
C HIS A 176 8.51 12.02 -9.66
N ASN A 177 8.62 12.40 -8.37
CA ASN A 177 9.26 13.66 -7.97
C ASN A 177 10.55 13.48 -7.17
N GLY A 178 10.97 12.23 -6.88
CA GLY A 178 12.09 11.96 -6.00
C GLY A 178 11.79 12.35 -4.54
N PHE A 179 12.83 12.65 -3.77
CA PHE A 179 12.71 12.96 -2.34
C PHE A 179 12.19 14.38 -2.08
N GLU A 180 12.49 15.32 -2.97
CA GLU A 180 12.14 16.73 -2.83
C GLU A 180 11.04 17.12 -3.80
N TRP A 181 9.79 16.86 -3.41
CA TRP A 181 8.65 17.15 -4.29
C TRP A 181 8.54 18.65 -4.59
N PRO A 182 7.91 19.08 -5.69
CA PRO A 182 7.58 20.48 -5.89
C PRO A 182 6.80 21.05 -4.69
N PRO A 183 7.04 22.31 -4.26
CA PRO A 183 6.36 22.89 -3.09
C PRO A 183 4.84 22.77 -3.14
N GLU A 184 4.21 23.00 -4.29
CA GLU A 184 2.77 22.87 -4.44
C GLU A 184 2.27 21.43 -4.25
N ARG A 185 3.10 20.42 -4.53
CA ARG A 185 2.79 19.01 -4.27
C ARG A 185 2.89 18.69 -2.80
N ARG A 186 3.89 19.22 -2.09
CA ARG A 186 4.06 19.03 -0.64
C ARG A 186 2.87 19.58 0.14
N GLU A 187 2.42 20.80 -0.21
CA GLU A 187 1.28 21.45 0.43
C GLU A 187 -0.04 20.74 0.12
N LYS A 188 -0.28 20.34 -1.14
CA LYS A 188 -1.46 19.54 -1.50
C LYS A 188 -1.49 18.19 -0.77
N PHE A 189 -0.33 17.54 -0.62
CA PHE A 189 -0.25 16.28 0.13
C PHE A 189 -0.54 16.51 1.62
N ALA A 190 -0.04 17.60 2.22
CA ALA A 190 -0.37 18.00 3.59
C ALA A 190 -1.89 18.18 3.80
N ASP A 191 -2.60 18.69 2.80
CA ASP A 191 -4.05 18.81 2.85
C ASP A 191 -4.76 17.46 2.72
N ARG A 192 -4.20 16.56 1.90
CA ARG A 192 -4.74 15.22 1.63
C ARG A 192 -4.65 14.30 2.83
N ILE A 193 -3.53 14.28 3.54
CA ILE A 193 -3.32 13.42 4.71
C ILE A 193 -4.37 13.65 5.82
N ARG A 194 -5.02 14.83 5.85
CA ARG A 194 -6.11 15.12 6.80
C ARG A 194 -7.38 14.29 6.56
N ASN A 195 -7.54 13.72 5.37
CA ASN A 195 -8.66 12.81 5.06
C ASN A 195 -8.33 11.35 5.39
N TRP A 196 -7.08 11.08 5.73
CA TRP A 196 -6.56 9.78 6.16
C TRP A 196 -6.15 9.88 7.63
N ASP A 197 -5.47 8.87 8.14
CA ASP A 197 -4.87 8.96 9.47
C ASP A 197 -3.59 9.82 9.40
N THR A 198 -3.53 10.88 10.20
CA THR A 198 -2.39 11.81 10.23
C THR A 198 -1.10 11.16 10.72
N SER A 199 -1.18 10.02 11.41
CA SER A 199 -0.01 9.25 11.83
C SER A 199 0.66 8.51 10.68
N TRP A 200 0.01 8.37 9.53
CA TRP A 200 0.53 7.55 8.44
C TRP A 200 1.75 8.14 7.76
N PHE A 201 1.86 9.46 7.73
CA PHE A 201 2.97 10.16 7.09
C PHE A 201 3.62 11.15 8.05
N ILE A 202 4.93 11.28 7.95
CA ILE A 202 5.75 12.21 8.74
C ILE A 202 6.43 13.16 7.78
N SER A 203 6.64 14.42 8.17
CA SER A 203 7.42 15.36 7.36
C SER A 203 8.60 15.98 8.11
N ALA A 204 9.74 16.07 7.45
CA ALA A 204 10.75 17.06 7.80
C ALA A 204 10.22 18.46 7.46
N VAL A 205 10.51 19.45 8.30
CA VAL A 205 10.04 20.83 8.11
C VAL A 205 11.20 21.79 7.86
N SER A 206 11.01 22.74 6.95
CA SER A 206 11.93 23.85 6.69
C SER A 206 11.14 25.14 6.57
N GLY A 207 11.51 26.18 7.33
CA GLY A 207 10.77 27.45 7.36
C GLY A 207 9.30 27.32 7.78
N GLY A 208 8.98 26.33 8.64
CA GLY A 208 7.61 26.06 9.09
C GLY A 208 6.71 25.35 8.07
N LYS A 209 7.26 24.92 6.93
CA LYS A 209 6.54 24.18 5.88
C LYS A 209 7.10 22.77 5.70
N PRO A 210 6.28 21.80 5.24
CA PRO A 210 6.78 20.48 4.87
C PRO A 210 7.86 20.57 3.79
N TRP A 211 8.97 19.87 4.01
CA TRP A 211 10.10 19.77 3.09
C TRP A 211 10.14 18.39 2.42
N VAL A 212 10.19 17.32 3.21
CA VAL A 212 10.26 15.93 2.72
C VAL A 212 9.22 15.11 3.48
N TRP A 213 8.51 14.23 2.77
CA TRP A 213 7.47 13.35 3.32
C TRP A 213 7.94 11.90 3.37
N TYR A 214 7.65 11.23 4.48
CA TYR A 214 8.02 9.85 4.78
C TYR A 214 6.78 9.01 5.08
N MET A 215 6.84 7.73 4.74
CA MET A 215 5.93 6.76 5.36
C MET A 215 6.37 6.51 6.79
N SER A 216 5.42 6.52 7.72
CA SER A 216 5.66 6.07 9.08
C SER A 216 5.68 4.54 9.19
N ASP A 217 6.31 4.04 10.24
CA ASP A 217 6.16 2.65 10.70
C ASP A 217 4.69 2.25 10.92
N VAL A 218 3.87 3.21 11.37
CA VAL A 218 2.43 2.98 11.60
C VAL A 218 1.73 2.65 10.29
N PHE A 219 2.01 3.39 9.22
CA PHE A 219 1.39 3.12 7.93
C PHE A 219 1.93 1.86 7.28
N ILE A 220 3.25 1.63 7.37
CA ILE A 220 3.86 0.37 6.87
C ILE A 220 3.19 -0.83 7.53
N SER A 221 3.06 -0.80 8.87
CA SER A 221 2.39 -1.86 9.63
C SER A 221 0.92 -2.02 9.24
N ARG A 222 0.22 -0.90 9.03
CA ARG A 222 -1.19 -0.93 8.56
C ARG A 222 -1.32 -1.58 7.19
N ILE A 223 -0.41 -1.29 6.25
CA ILE A 223 -0.42 -1.87 4.89
C ILE A 223 -0.15 -3.38 4.97
N LEU A 224 0.78 -3.83 5.79
CA LEU A 224 1.05 -5.25 5.98
C LEU A 224 -0.18 -5.98 6.55
N ALA A 225 -0.80 -5.44 7.60
CA ALA A 225 -2.05 -5.98 8.13
C ALA A 225 -3.19 -5.94 7.09
N PHE A 226 -3.24 -4.89 6.27
CA PHE A 226 -4.22 -4.75 5.19
C PHE A 226 -4.06 -5.83 4.13
N ILE A 227 -2.82 -6.19 3.78
CA ILE A 227 -2.52 -7.31 2.88
C ILE A 227 -3.08 -8.61 3.44
N ASP A 228 -2.79 -8.91 4.71
CA ASP A 228 -3.28 -10.13 5.37
C ASP A 228 -4.81 -10.17 5.41
N GLU A 229 -5.46 -9.05 5.73
CA GLU A 229 -6.92 -8.92 5.73
C GLU A 229 -7.54 -9.13 4.33
N VAL A 230 -6.88 -8.66 3.26
CA VAL A 230 -7.33 -8.86 1.88
C VAL A 230 -7.16 -10.31 1.44
N ILE A 231 -6.04 -10.94 1.80
CA ILE A 231 -5.79 -12.37 1.54
C ILE A 231 -6.85 -13.21 2.26
N GLU A 232 -7.12 -12.92 3.53
CA GLU A 232 -8.17 -13.59 4.32
C GLU A 232 -9.54 -13.44 3.67
N ALA A 233 -9.91 -12.22 3.25
CA ALA A 233 -11.18 -11.94 2.60
C ALA A 233 -11.35 -12.68 1.26
N ALA A 234 -10.29 -12.73 0.45
CA ALA A 234 -10.27 -13.48 -0.81
C ALA A 234 -10.37 -14.99 -0.56
N GLY A 235 -9.61 -15.49 0.41
CA GLY A 235 -9.63 -16.88 0.83
C GLY A 235 -11.00 -17.35 1.32
N GLN A 236 -11.64 -16.55 2.18
CA GLN A 236 -12.99 -16.81 2.64
C GLN A 236 -13.98 -16.87 1.46
N HIS A 237 -13.86 -15.93 0.52
CA HIS A 237 -14.69 -15.90 -0.68
C HIS A 237 -14.50 -17.16 -1.53
N ALA A 238 -13.25 -17.60 -1.72
CA ALA A 238 -12.94 -18.80 -2.47
C ALA A 238 -13.51 -20.05 -1.79
N HIS A 239 -13.30 -20.18 -0.48
CA HIS A 239 -13.79 -21.29 0.32
C HIS A 239 -15.32 -21.44 0.26
N GLU A 240 -16.04 -20.33 0.42
CA GLU A 240 -17.51 -20.34 0.44
C GLU A 240 -18.14 -20.66 -0.93
N LEU A 241 -17.52 -20.21 -2.04
CA LEU A 241 -18.10 -20.35 -3.37
C LEU A 241 -17.62 -21.59 -4.12
N TYR A 242 -16.33 -21.93 -4.02
CA TYR A 242 -15.72 -22.97 -4.84
C TYR A 242 -15.42 -24.25 -4.06
N PHE A 243 -15.43 -24.19 -2.72
CA PHE A 243 -15.16 -25.35 -1.85
C PHE A 243 -16.23 -25.56 -0.75
N PRO A 244 -17.54 -25.52 -1.06
CA PRO A 244 -18.60 -25.56 -0.05
C PRO A 244 -18.64 -26.87 0.76
N ASP A 245 -18.20 -27.98 0.17
CA ASP A 245 -18.17 -29.30 0.85
C ASP A 245 -17.17 -29.34 2.02
N HIS A 246 -16.19 -28.43 2.03
CA HIS A 246 -15.24 -28.28 3.14
C HIS A 246 -15.84 -27.51 4.34
N LEU A 247 -16.96 -26.80 4.15
CA LEU A 247 -17.71 -26.15 5.23
C LEU A 247 -18.63 -27.13 5.99
N ALA A 248 -19.13 -28.17 5.31
CA ALA A 248 -20.05 -29.16 5.90
C ALA A 248 -19.36 -30.21 6.78
N SER A 249 -18.03 -30.23 6.79
CA SER A 249 -17.19 -31.25 7.46
C SER A 249 -16.61 -30.76 8.81
N GLY A 250 -17.04 -29.59 9.30
CA GLY A 250 -16.51 -28.92 10.49
C GLY A 250 -17.50 -28.78 11.63
#